data_AF-A0A7C5R4D0-F1
#
_entry.id   AF-A0A7C5R4D0-F1
#
_cell.length_a   1.000
_cell.length_b   1.000
_cell.length_c   1.000
_cell.angle_alpha   90.00
_cell.angle_beta   90.00
_cell.angle_gamma   90.00
#
_symmetry.space_group_name_H-M   'P 1'
#
loop_
_entity.id
_entity.type
_entity.pdbx_description
1 polymer ?
#
loop_
_entity_poly.entity_id
_entity_poly.type
_entity_poly.pdbx_seq_one_letter_code
_entity_poly.pdbx_strand_id
1 'polypeptide(L)'
;MVEKWILTQYSDDFEIIIINPTAVIGPGDYKPSLMGQMLLKLYSGKLPFLVPGGYDWVDVRDVAEAAANAVTQGRNGESYILSGEWHSLKEIAEVMTQETGKKIRSTVLPYWMAYIGVPFIKTWSALTKQKPLYTKESLDIIRFANKNIINEKARKELNYSPRPFSETISDTMSWFKENKYI
;
A
#
# COMPACT_ATOMS: atom_id res chain seq x y z
N MET A 1 7.51 19.07 1.63
CA MET A 1 8.84 19.72 1.70
C MET A 1 9.73 19.24 0.54
N VAL A 2 9.83 17.94 0.30
CA VAL A 2 10.60 17.37 -0.84
C VAL A 2 9.97 17.64 -2.20
N GLU A 3 8.69 17.31 -2.42
CA GLU A 3 8.01 17.54 -3.71
C GLU A 3 8.13 18.99 -4.18
N LYS A 4 7.78 19.94 -3.31
CA LYS A 4 7.94 21.38 -3.60
C LYS A 4 9.38 21.75 -3.93
N TRP A 5 10.36 21.22 -3.22
CA TRP A 5 11.77 21.49 -3.45
C TRP A 5 12.27 20.90 -4.78
N ILE A 6 11.79 19.72 -5.18
CA ILE A 6 12.09 19.14 -6.49
C ILE A 6 11.52 20.02 -7.59
N LEU A 7 10.27 20.48 -7.45
CA LEU A 7 9.63 21.37 -8.42
C LEU A 7 10.32 22.74 -8.53
N THR A 8 11.09 23.17 -7.53
CA THR A 8 11.92 24.38 -7.66
C THR A 8 13.24 24.15 -8.41
N GLN A 9 13.63 22.91 -8.70
CA GLN A 9 14.85 22.59 -9.48
C GLN A 9 14.60 22.62 -10.99
N TYR A 10 13.56 23.34 -11.43
CA TYR A 10 13.21 23.48 -12.84
C TYR A 10 14.42 23.94 -13.66
N SER A 11 14.62 23.31 -14.82
CA SER A 11 15.58 23.74 -15.82
C SER A 11 15.03 23.44 -17.21
N ASP A 12 15.57 24.10 -18.23
CA ASP A 12 15.22 23.81 -19.63
C ASP A 12 15.93 22.54 -20.16
N ASP A 13 16.84 21.96 -19.38
CA ASP A 13 17.64 20.79 -19.77
C ASP A 13 16.96 19.45 -19.43
N PHE A 14 15.98 19.44 -18.53
CA PHE A 14 15.25 18.22 -18.17
C PHE A 14 13.84 18.51 -17.66
N GLU A 15 12.94 17.56 -17.91
CA GLU A 15 11.58 17.60 -17.39
C GLU A 15 11.49 16.94 -16.00
N ILE A 16 10.64 17.50 -15.16
CA ILE A 16 10.35 16.98 -13.81
C ILE A 16 8.90 16.54 -13.78
N ILE A 17 8.68 15.25 -13.53
CA ILE A 17 7.34 14.66 -13.41
C ILE A 17 7.29 13.85 -12.12
N ILE A 18 6.26 14.10 -11.30
CA ILE A 18 6.15 13.48 -9.97
C ILE A 18 4.94 12.55 -9.94
N ILE A 19 5.17 11.30 -9.57
CA ILE A 19 4.10 10.32 -9.33
C ILE A 19 4.00 10.01 -7.83
N ASN A 20 2.78 10.02 -7.32
CA ASN A 20 2.45 9.86 -5.92
C ASN A 20 1.51 8.66 -5.77
N PRO A 21 2.05 7.42 -5.72
CA PRO A 21 1.23 6.25 -5.47
C PRO A 21 0.73 6.19 -4.02
N THR A 22 -0.41 5.54 -3.83
CA THR A 22 -0.98 5.23 -2.50
C THR A 22 -0.33 3.98 -1.91
N ALA A 23 -1.06 3.13 -1.17
CA ALA A 23 -0.48 1.92 -0.58
C ALA A 23 -0.25 0.86 -1.66
N VAL A 24 1.01 0.72 -2.10
CA VAL A 24 1.38 -0.19 -3.18
C VAL A 24 1.45 -1.64 -2.69
N ILE A 25 0.76 -2.53 -3.40
CA ILE A 25 0.87 -3.98 -3.30
C ILE A 25 0.86 -4.60 -4.69
N GLY A 26 1.28 -5.86 -4.81
CA GLY A 26 1.23 -6.55 -6.10
C GLY A 26 2.19 -7.73 -6.18
N PRO A 27 2.15 -8.49 -7.28
CA PRO A 27 3.16 -9.50 -7.58
C PRO A 27 4.54 -8.86 -7.74
N GLY A 28 5.60 -9.64 -7.55
CA GLY A 28 6.98 -9.14 -7.67
C GLY A 28 7.53 -8.46 -6.40
N ASP A 29 6.87 -8.62 -5.25
CA ASP A 29 7.35 -8.11 -3.95
C ASP A 29 8.50 -8.98 -3.39
N TYR A 30 9.64 -8.98 -4.09
CA TYR A 30 10.85 -9.65 -3.67
C TYR A 30 11.39 -9.03 -2.37
N LYS A 31 11.70 -9.87 -1.37
CA LYS A 31 11.99 -9.43 0.00
C LYS A 31 10.81 -8.60 0.54
N PRO A 32 9.70 -9.29 0.90
CA PRO A 32 8.40 -8.69 1.10
C PRO A 32 8.47 -7.32 1.79
N SER A 33 7.90 -6.32 1.11
CA SER A 33 7.70 -4.97 1.61
C SER A 33 6.95 -4.98 2.94
N LEU A 34 6.79 -3.82 3.57
CA LEU A 34 6.02 -3.74 4.81
C LEU A 34 4.57 -4.23 4.59
N MET A 35 3.98 -3.92 3.43
CA MET A 35 2.63 -4.36 3.06
C MET A 35 2.60 -5.84 2.68
N GLY A 36 3.60 -6.34 1.93
CA GLY A 36 3.73 -7.78 1.67
C GLY A 36 3.89 -8.60 2.95
N GLN A 37 4.70 -8.14 3.91
CA GLN A 37 4.81 -8.76 5.23
C GLN A 37 3.50 -8.75 6.01
N MET A 38 2.70 -7.69 5.88
CA MET A 38 1.37 -7.62 6.47
C MET A 38 0.46 -8.71 5.88
N LEU A 39 0.39 -8.83 4.55
CA LEU A 39 -0.39 -9.88 3.86
C LEU A 39 0.07 -11.29 4.27
N LEU A 40 1.38 -11.54 4.29
CA LEU A 40 1.95 -12.83 4.70
C LEU A 40 1.61 -13.18 6.15
N LYS A 41 1.76 -12.22 7.07
CA LYS A 41 1.43 -12.43 8.50
C LYS A 41 -0.07 -12.64 8.69
N LEU A 42 -0.91 -11.92 7.94
CA LEU A 42 -2.36 -12.09 7.96
C LEU A 42 -2.76 -13.47 7.44
N TYR A 43 -2.23 -13.87 6.29
CA TYR A 43 -2.44 -15.19 5.70
C TYR A 43 -1.97 -16.33 6.63
N SER A 44 -0.81 -16.17 7.28
CA SER A 44 -0.25 -17.20 8.16
C SER A 44 -0.85 -17.19 9.58
N GLY A 45 -1.82 -16.32 9.88
CA GLY A 45 -2.40 -16.18 11.23
C GLY A 45 -1.45 -15.58 12.27
N LYS A 46 -0.34 -14.97 11.84
CA LYS A 46 0.64 -14.27 12.69
C LYS A 46 0.26 -12.80 12.92
N LEU A 47 -0.87 -12.34 12.39
CA LEU A 47 -1.48 -11.04 12.63
C LEU A 47 -2.93 -11.21 13.13
N PRO A 48 -3.15 -11.70 14.36
CA PRO A 48 -4.48 -12.00 14.87
C PRO A 48 -5.31 -10.76 15.22
N PHE A 49 -4.67 -9.59 15.36
CA PHE A 49 -5.31 -8.34 15.72
C PHE A 49 -5.10 -7.30 14.63
N LEU A 50 -6.21 -6.69 14.22
CA LEU A 50 -6.24 -5.54 13.32
C LEU A 50 -6.75 -4.32 14.08
N VAL A 51 -6.63 -3.16 13.47
CA VAL A 51 -7.26 -1.92 13.96
C VAL A 51 -8.30 -1.46 12.94
N PRO A 52 -9.32 -0.67 13.35
CA PRO A 52 -10.24 -0.04 12.41
C PRO A 52 -9.44 0.80 11.40
N GLY A 53 -10.05 1.13 10.27
CA GLY A 53 -9.39 1.91 9.22
C GLY A 53 -8.73 1.05 8.15
N GLY A 54 -8.01 1.72 7.24
CA GLY A 54 -7.53 1.10 6.00
C GLY A 54 -6.66 2.03 5.19
N TYR A 55 -6.44 1.63 3.95
CA TYR A 55 -5.67 2.37 2.97
C TYR A 55 -6.38 2.36 1.63
N ASP A 56 -6.04 3.34 0.80
CA ASP A 56 -6.21 3.23 -0.64
C ASP A 56 -5.08 2.35 -1.18
N TRP A 57 -5.44 1.23 -1.81
CA TRP A 57 -4.52 0.22 -2.30
C TRP A 57 -4.40 0.32 -3.82
N VAL A 58 -3.16 0.34 -4.31
CA VAL A 58 -2.85 0.40 -5.74
C VAL A 58 -1.94 -0.76 -6.13
N ASP A 59 -2.18 -1.32 -7.32
CA ASP A 59 -1.34 -2.38 -7.88
C ASP A 59 0.02 -1.82 -8.33
N VAL A 60 1.11 -2.51 -8.00
CA VAL A 60 2.47 -2.15 -8.42
C VAL A 60 2.61 -2.11 -9.95
N ARG A 61 1.86 -2.93 -10.68
CA ARG A 61 1.86 -2.96 -12.15
C ARG A 61 1.25 -1.68 -12.72
N ASP A 62 0.15 -1.20 -12.13
CA ASP A 62 -0.50 0.04 -12.56
C ASP A 62 0.39 1.25 -12.25
N VAL A 63 1.10 1.23 -11.12
CA VAL A 63 2.12 2.24 -10.79
C VAL A 63 3.27 2.23 -11.80
N ALA A 64 3.76 1.05 -12.17
CA ALA A 64 4.84 0.90 -13.14
C ALA A 64 4.42 1.37 -14.55
N GLU A 65 3.20 1.03 -14.97
CA GLU A 65 2.63 1.48 -16.25
C GLU A 65 2.46 3.01 -16.26
N ALA A 66 1.91 3.59 -15.20
CA ALA A 66 1.77 5.04 -15.07
C ALA A 66 3.14 5.75 -15.05
N ALA A 67 4.15 5.17 -14.41
CA ALA A 67 5.52 5.69 -14.40
C ALA A 67 6.12 5.69 -15.82
N ALA A 68 5.90 4.61 -16.59
CA ALA A 68 6.36 4.54 -17.97
C ALA A 68 5.61 5.54 -18.88
N ASN A 69 4.28 5.66 -18.71
CA ASN A 69 3.46 6.62 -19.45
C ASN A 69 3.86 8.06 -19.12
N ALA A 70 4.22 8.35 -17.86
CA ALA A 70 4.68 9.67 -17.44
C ALA A 70 5.88 10.16 -18.25
N VAL A 71 6.80 9.29 -18.66
CA VAL A 71 7.97 9.67 -19.46
C VAL A 71 7.59 10.27 -20.82
N THR A 72 6.45 9.89 -21.40
CA THR A 72 6.05 10.30 -22.76
C THR A 72 4.80 11.17 -22.80
N GLN A 73 3.95 11.10 -21.77
CA GLN A 73 2.64 11.76 -21.72
C GLN A 73 2.51 12.73 -20.54
N GLY A 74 3.38 12.59 -19.54
CA GLY A 74 3.37 13.48 -18.38
C GLY A 74 3.79 14.90 -18.76
N ARG A 75 3.34 15.86 -17.95
CA ARG A 75 3.63 17.28 -18.15
C ARG A 75 4.75 17.73 -17.23
N ASN A 76 5.71 18.47 -17.77
CA ASN A 76 6.79 19.05 -17.00
C ASN A 76 6.24 19.93 -15.85
N GLY A 77 6.78 19.74 -14.65
CA GLY A 77 6.39 20.46 -13.44
C GLY A 77 5.12 19.94 -12.75
N GLU A 78 4.49 18.88 -13.27
CA GLU A 78 3.24 18.37 -12.75
C GLU A 78 3.43 17.16 -11.82
N SER A 79 2.48 17.01 -10.89
CA SER A 79 2.36 15.81 -10.06
C SER A 79 1.04 15.06 -10.27
N TYR A 80 1.08 13.74 -10.11
CA TYR A 80 -0.01 12.81 -10.39
C TYR A 80 -0.22 11.86 -9.22
N ILE A 81 -1.45 11.78 -8.70
CA ILE A 81 -1.81 10.81 -7.67
C ILE A 81 -2.25 9.51 -8.34
N LEU A 82 -1.61 8.40 -7.95
CA LEU A 82 -1.93 7.06 -8.44
C LEU A 82 -2.63 6.30 -7.31
N SER A 83 -3.94 6.52 -7.18
CA SER A 83 -4.81 5.78 -6.27
C SER A 83 -5.47 4.59 -6.94
N GLY A 84 -5.78 3.55 -6.16
CA GLY A 84 -6.61 2.43 -6.57
C GLY A 84 -7.94 2.46 -5.83
N GLU A 85 -8.13 1.51 -4.91
CA GLU A 85 -9.37 1.38 -4.14
C GLU A 85 -9.11 1.41 -2.63
N TRP A 86 -9.96 2.14 -1.90
CA TRP A 86 -9.91 2.12 -0.44
C TRP A 86 -10.53 0.85 0.13
N HIS A 87 -9.75 0.11 0.93
CA HIS A 87 -10.21 -1.04 1.71
C HIS A 87 -9.67 -0.97 3.14
N SER A 88 -10.54 -1.27 4.10
CA SER A 88 -10.18 -1.48 5.50
C SER A 88 -9.33 -2.72 5.67
N LEU A 89 -8.52 -2.77 6.73
CA LEU A 89 -7.72 -3.96 7.05
C LEU A 89 -8.59 -5.22 7.20
N LYS A 90 -9.85 -5.06 7.63
CA LYS A 90 -10.82 -6.15 7.73
C LYS A 90 -11.27 -6.63 6.35
N GLU A 91 -11.61 -5.71 5.45
CA GLU A 91 -12.00 -6.03 4.07
C GLU A 91 -10.86 -6.74 3.32
N ILE A 92 -9.59 -6.38 3.57
CA ILE A 92 -8.45 -7.12 3.02
C ILE A 92 -8.46 -8.59 3.46
N ALA A 93 -8.67 -8.86 4.75
CA ALA A 93 -8.76 -10.23 5.26
C ALA A 93 -9.91 -11.03 4.62
N GLU A 94 -11.03 -10.35 4.34
CA GLU A 94 -12.20 -10.92 3.67
C GLU A 94 -11.92 -11.22 2.20
N VAL A 95 -11.35 -10.27 1.45
CA VAL A 95 -10.94 -10.46 0.05
C VAL A 95 -9.90 -11.58 -0.07
N MET A 96 -8.87 -11.58 0.79
CA MET A 96 -7.89 -12.67 0.82
C MET A 96 -8.53 -14.03 1.12
N THR A 97 -9.57 -14.08 1.96
CA THR A 97 -10.30 -15.33 2.22
C THR A 97 -11.07 -15.79 0.99
N GLN A 98 -11.68 -14.87 0.25
CA GLN A 98 -12.41 -15.15 -0.99
C GLN A 98 -11.46 -15.66 -2.09
N GLU A 99 -10.34 -14.98 -2.30
CA GLU A 99 -9.39 -15.29 -3.38
C GLU A 99 -8.56 -16.55 -3.10
N THR A 100 -8.20 -16.82 -1.83
CA THR A 100 -7.32 -17.96 -1.50
C THR A 100 -8.06 -19.20 -1.01
N GLY A 101 -9.35 -19.09 -0.68
CA GLY A 101 -10.14 -20.13 -0.02
C GLY A 101 -9.73 -20.44 1.43
N LYS A 102 -8.66 -19.82 1.94
CA LYS A 102 -8.19 -20.01 3.32
C LYS A 102 -8.92 -19.05 4.24
N LYS A 103 -9.59 -19.58 5.27
CA LYS A 103 -10.25 -18.75 6.30
C LYS A 103 -9.23 -17.96 7.12
N ILE A 104 -9.14 -16.66 6.89
CA ILE A 104 -8.32 -15.74 7.70
C ILE A 104 -9.15 -15.30 8.91
N ARG A 105 -8.56 -15.45 10.11
CA ARG A 105 -9.20 -15.06 11.37
C ARG A 105 -8.42 -13.92 12.00
N SER A 106 -9.03 -12.75 12.06
CA SER A 106 -8.46 -11.56 12.68
C SER A 106 -9.53 -10.76 13.40
N THR A 107 -9.23 -10.30 14.61
CA THR A 107 -10.14 -9.49 15.43
C THR A 107 -9.75 -8.03 15.32
N VAL A 108 -10.72 -7.15 15.09
CA VAL A 108 -10.49 -5.70 15.07
C VAL A 108 -10.53 -5.15 16.51
N LEU A 109 -9.39 -4.64 16.99
CA LEU A 109 -9.26 -4.04 18.31
C LEU A 109 -9.44 -2.51 18.26
N PRO A 110 -10.10 -1.89 19.25
CA PRO A 110 -10.17 -0.44 19.36
C PRO A 110 -8.78 0.22 19.40
N TYR A 111 -8.67 1.42 18.83
CA TYR A 111 -7.39 2.14 18.75
C TYR A 111 -6.68 2.33 20.10
N TRP A 112 -7.42 2.59 21.18
CA TRP A 112 -6.82 2.79 22.50
C TRP A 112 -6.02 1.57 22.96
N MET A 113 -6.47 0.35 22.66
CA MET A 113 -5.71 -0.88 22.93
C MET A 113 -4.45 -0.96 22.07
N ALA A 114 -4.55 -0.57 20.80
CA ALA A 114 -3.41 -0.55 19.89
C ALA A 114 -2.33 0.42 20.36
N TYR A 115 -2.68 1.64 20.81
CA TYR A 115 -1.71 2.61 21.33
C TYR A 115 -1.02 2.12 22.61
N ILE A 116 -1.72 1.41 23.50
CA ILE A 116 -1.10 0.79 24.69
C ILE A 116 -0.06 -0.27 24.29
N GLY A 117 -0.29 -0.98 23.17
CA GLY A 117 0.63 -1.99 22.65
C GLY A 117 1.90 -1.43 21.99
N VAL A 118 1.89 -0.18 21.52
CA VAL A 118 3.00 0.41 20.74
C VAL A 118 4.37 0.32 21.44
N PRO A 119 4.51 0.66 22.74
CA PRO A 119 5.81 0.56 23.43
C PRO A 119 6.35 -0.88 23.44
N PHE A 120 5.48 -1.87 23.61
CA PHE A 120 5.87 -3.29 23.62
C PHE A 120 6.30 -3.76 22.23
N ILE A 121 5.57 -3.34 21.19
CA ILE A 121 5.91 -3.64 19.79
C ILE A 121 7.27 -3.03 19.43
N LYS A 122 7.54 -1.80 19.87
CA LYS A 122 8.82 -1.12 19.65
C LYS A 122 9.98 -1.86 20.32
N THR A 123 9.81 -2.27 21.58
CA THR A 123 10.83 -3.04 22.31
C THR A 123 11.06 -4.41 21.66
N TRP A 124 9.99 -5.10 21.28
CA TRP A 124 10.08 -6.40 20.58
C TRP A 124 10.76 -6.28 19.21
N SER A 125 10.44 -5.22 18.46
CA SER A 125 11.07 -4.90 17.19
C SER A 125 12.57 -4.65 17.33
N ALA A 126 12.99 -3.92 18.37
CA ALA A 126 14.41 -3.68 18.65
C ALA A 126 15.18 -4.98 18.93
N LEU A 127 14.55 -5.93 19.64
CA LEU A 127 15.13 -7.24 19.94
C LEU A 127 15.18 -8.16 18.71
N THR A 128 14.11 -8.17 17.91
CA THR A 128 13.97 -9.08 16.75
C THR A 128 14.53 -8.51 15.44
N LYS A 129 14.94 -7.23 15.43
CA LYS A 129 15.34 -6.46 14.25
C LYS A 129 14.30 -6.45 13.12
N GLN A 130 13.04 -6.78 13.42
CA GLN A 130 11.95 -6.75 12.45
C GLN A 130 11.27 -5.39 12.44
N LYS A 131 10.89 -4.90 11.25
CA LYS A 131 10.11 -3.65 11.16
C LYS A 131 8.71 -3.85 11.75
N PRO A 132 8.28 -2.98 12.69
CA PRO A 132 6.96 -3.10 13.30
C PRO A 132 5.87 -2.65 12.31
N LEU A 133 4.78 -3.43 12.21
CA LEU A 133 3.61 -3.03 11.41
C LEU A 133 2.82 -1.90 12.08
N TYR A 134 2.70 -1.94 13.41
CA TYR A 134 2.02 -0.94 14.21
C TYR A 134 3.03 -0.06 14.93
N THR A 135 3.23 1.15 14.41
CA THR A 135 3.86 2.27 15.09
C THR A 135 2.79 3.33 15.37
N LYS A 136 3.12 4.36 16.14
CA LYS A 136 2.19 5.48 16.34
C LYS A 136 1.81 6.12 15.00
N GLU A 137 2.81 6.29 14.13
CA GLU A 137 2.65 6.88 12.80
C GLU A 137 1.77 6.00 11.91
N SER A 138 2.01 4.68 11.87
CA SER A 138 1.16 3.81 11.04
C SER A 138 -0.27 3.74 11.55
N LEU A 139 -0.50 3.76 12.87
CA LEU A 139 -1.84 3.82 13.45
C LEU A 139 -2.57 5.12 13.11
N ASP A 140 -1.88 6.26 13.15
CA ASP A 140 -2.44 7.55 12.76
C ASP A 140 -2.80 7.55 11.27
N ILE A 141 -1.94 7.01 10.41
CA ILE A 141 -2.21 6.89 8.97
C ILE A 141 -3.45 6.02 8.74
N ILE A 142 -3.52 4.83 9.35
CA ILE A 142 -4.67 3.91 9.18
C ILE A 142 -5.98 4.59 9.63
N ARG A 143 -5.91 5.38 10.71
CA ARG A 143 -7.07 6.05 11.30
C ARG A 143 -7.59 7.20 10.46
N PHE A 144 -6.70 7.98 9.88
CA PHE A 144 -7.03 9.23 9.20
C PHE A 144 -6.85 9.15 7.69
N ALA A 145 -6.58 7.97 7.13
CA ALA A 145 -6.50 7.75 5.69
C ALA A 145 -7.77 8.24 5.00
N ASN A 146 -7.59 9.09 3.99
CA ASN A 146 -8.69 9.53 3.15
C ASN A 146 -9.21 8.34 2.33
N LYS A 147 -10.53 8.15 2.35
CA LYS A 147 -11.21 7.09 1.59
C LYS A 147 -11.47 7.46 0.12
N ASN A 148 -11.47 8.75 -0.18
CA ASN A 148 -11.80 9.30 -1.48
C ASN A 148 -10.57 9.99 -2.07
N ILE A 149 -9.69 9.21 -2.70
CA ILE A 149 -8.49 9.72 -3.36
C ILE A 149 -8.73 9.82 -4.87
N ILE A 150 -8.62 11.03 -5.40
CA ILE A 150 -8.96 11.35 -6.79
C ILE A 150 -7.73 11.20 -7.68
N ASN A 151 -7.84 10.35 -8.71
CA ASN A 151 -6.80 10.09 -9.71
C ASN A 151 -7.15 10.63 -11.11
N GLU A 152 -8.17 11.48 -11.24
CA GLU A 152 -8.67 11.96 -12.54
C GLU A 152 -7.59 12.53 -13.47
N LYS A 153 -6.63 13.26 -12.92
CA LYS A 153 -5.53 13.84 -13.69
C LYS A 153 -4.63 12.75 -14.29
N ALA A 154 -4.28 11.74 -13.50
CA ALA A 154 -3.51 10.59 -13.98
C ALA A 154 -4.31 9.81 -15.05
N ARG A 155 -5.64 9.67 -14.88
CA ARG A 155 -6.48 9.01 -15.90
C ARG A 155 -6.47 9.78 -17.23
N LYS A 156 -6.59 11.10 -17.18
CA LYS A 156 -6.66 11.98 -18.35
C LYS A 156 -5.32 12.10 -19.08
N GLU A 157 -4.21 12.16 -18.34
CA GLU A 157 -2.90 12.53 -18.90
C GLU A 157 -1.91 11.38 -18.97
N LEU A 158 -2.02 10.35 -18.12
CA LEU A 158 -1.07 9.23 -18.08
C LEU A 158 -1.68 7.90 -18.52
N ASN A 159 -2.88 7.93 -19.12
CA ASN A 159 -3.67 6.74 -19.45
C ASN A 159 -3.83 5.78 -18.25
N TYR A 160 -3.94 6.33 -17.05
CA TYR A 160 -3.98 5.54 -15.83
C TYR A 160 -5.35 4.86 -15.65
N SER A 161 -5.35 3.55 -15.45
CA SER A 161 -6.57 2.78 -15.15
C SER A 161 -6.28 1.72 -14.09
N PRO A 162 -6.48 2.01 -12.79
CA PRO A 162 -6.21 1.05 -11.73
C PRO A 162 -7.10 -0.18 -11.85
N ARG A 163 -6.50 -1.35 -11.61
CA ARG A 163 -7.18 -2.64 -11.60
C ARG A 163 -8.02 -2.82 -10.33
N PRO A 164 -9.04 -3.69 -10.36
CA PRO A 164 -9.81 -4.02 -9.18
C PRO A 164 -8.93 -4.61 -8.07
N PHE A 165 -9.18 -4.21 -6.82
CA PHE A 165 -8.38 -4.66 -5.69
C PHE A 165 -8.36 -6.19 -5.50
N SER A 166 -9.47 -6.86 -5.82
CA SER A 166 -9.56 -8.33 -5.75
C SER A 166 -8.59 -9.02 -6.70
N GLU A 167 -8.42 -8.49 -7.92
CA GLU A 167 -7.46 -9.00 -8.90
C GLU A 167 -6.02 -8.83 -8.38
N THR A 168 -5.70 -7.64 -7.86
CA THR A 168 -4.39 -7.39 -7.22
C THR A 168 -4.10 -8.37 -6.09
N ILE A 169 -5.06 -8.64 -5.21
CA ILE A 169 -4.89 -9.62 -4.12
C ILE A 169 -4.70 -11.04 -4.67
N SER A 170 -5.53 -11.45 -5.62
CA SER A 170 -5.46 -12.78 -6.24
C SER A 170 -4.08 -13.06 -6.84
N ASP A 171 -3.57 -12.11 -7.62
CA ASP A 171 -2.27 -12.20 -8.28
C ASP A 171 -1.11 -12.13 -7.28
N THR A 172 -1.21 -11.25 -6.28
CA THR A 172 -0.20 -11.13 -5.22
C THR A 172 -0.06 -12.44 -4.44
N MET A 173 -1.18 -13.04 -4.05
CA MET A 173 -1.19 -14.29 -3.29
C MET A 173 -0.72 -15.47 -4.13
N SER A 174 -1.10 -15.52 -5.42
CA SER A 174 -0.61 -16.52 -6.37
C SER A 174 0.90 -16.41 -6.54
N TRP A 175 1.43 -15.20 -6.71
CA TRP A 175 2.86 -14.97 -6.81
C TRP A 175 3.61 -15.40 -5.53
N PHE A 176 3.07 -15.10 -4.34
CA PHE A 176 3.68 -15.55 -3.08
C PHE A 176 3.73 -17.08 -2.98
N LYS A 177 2.70 -17.78 -3.46
CA LYS A 177 2.65 -19.25 -3.49
C LYS A 177 3.69 -19.82 -4.45
N GLU A 178 3.76 -19.29 -5.67
CA GLU A 178 4.73 -19.72 -6.69
C GLU A 178 6.18 -19.51 -6.24
N ASN A 179 6.44 -18.44 -5.49
CA ASN A 179 7.76 -18.09 -4.98
C ASN A 179 8.04 -18.62 -3.57
N LYS A 180 7.21 -19.54 -3.04
CA LYS A 180 7.39 -20.25 -1.76
C LYS A 180 7.43 -19.36 -0.52
N TYR A 181 6.71 -18.24 -0.54
CA TYR A 181 6.46 -17.44 0.66
C TYR A 181 5.30 -18.00 1.49
N ILE A 182 4.37 -18.72 0.85
CA ILE A 182 3.21 -19.40 1.45
C ILE A 182 2.98 -20.78 0.84
#